data_AF-A0A496V3W4-F1
#
_entry.id   AF-A0A496V3W4-F1
#
_cell.length_a   1.000
_cell.length_b   1.000
_cell.length_c   1.000
_cell.angle_alpha   90.00
_cell.angle_beta   90.00
_cell.angle_gamma   90.00
#
_symmetry.space_group_name_H-M   'P 1'
#
loop_
_entity.id
_entity.type
_entity.pdbx_description
1 polymer ?
#
loop_
_entity_poly.entity_id
_entity_poly.type
_entity_poly.pdbx_seq_one_letter_code
_entity_poly.pdbx_strand_id
1 'polypeptide(L)'
;MKLNREFCNSCDEGILNGTDLKATEKKIRYFQAKIDGLLTSTEIRKVREKLKLSEKQAAEICGDDPKTFRRYERGEATPQRAISNLLMILNNHPELLPELIR
;
A
#
# COMPACT_ATOMS: atom_id res chain seq x y z
N MET A 1 13.23 15.35 -9.26
CA MET A 1 13.86 14.51 -8.22
C MET A 1 15.12 13.89 -8.84
N LYS A 2 16.31 14.37 -8.46
CA LYS A 2 17.59 13.79 -8.93
C LYS A 2 17.79 12.47 -8.20
N LEU A 3 17.88 11.38 -8.95
CA LEU A 3 18.25 10.07 -8.43
C LEU A 3 19.77 9.97 -8.60
N ASN A 4 20.51 9.79 -7.51
CA ASN A 4 21.98 9.70 -7.53
C ASN A 4 22.36 8.26 -7.83
N ARG A 5 22.41 7.93 -9.13
CA ARG A 5 22.63 6.58 -9.61
C ARG A 5 23.81 6.56 -10.55
N GLU A 6 24.75 5.69 -10.23
CA GLU A 6 25.87 5.35 -11.09
C GLU A 6 25.34 4.38 -12.14
N PHE A 7 25.28 4.83 -13.39
CA PHE A 7 24.93 4.00 -14.54
C PHE A 7 26.16 3.77 -15.40
N CYS A 8 26.32 2.56 -15.91
CA CYS A 8 27.29 2.25 -16.94
C CYS A 8 26.81 2.79 -18.28
N ASN A 9 27.55 3.73 -18.87
CA ASN A 9 27.22 4.32 -20.18
C ASN A 9 27.36 3.34 -21.36
N SER A 10 27.82 2.10 -21.12
CA SER A 10 28.02 1.09 -22.17
C SER A 10 26.96 -0.01 -22.18
N CYS A 11 26.32 -0.29 -21.04
CA CYS A 11 25.36 -1.39 -20.93
C CYS A 11 24.10 -1.03 -20.13
N ASP A 12 23.96 0.22 -19.69
CA ASP A 12 22.84 0.75 -18.90
C ASP A 12 22.62 0.07 -17.53
N GLU A 13 23.55 -0.77 -17.07
CA GLU A 13 23.52 -1.29 -15.71
C GLU A 13 23.62 -0.15 -14.70
N GLY A 14 22.77 -0.17 -13.67
CA GLY A 14 22.75 0.84 -12.63
C GLY A 14 22.71 0.23 -11.24
N ILE A 15 23.54 0.73 -10.34
CA ILE A 15 23.51 0.37 -8.92
C ILE A 15 22.70 1.41 -8.16
N LEU A 16 21.65 0.95 -7.46
CA LEU A 16 20.84 1.82 -6.61
C LEU A 16 21.38 1.80 -5.18
N ASN A 17 21.62 2.98 -4.62
CA ASN A 17 21.79 3.11 -3.17
C ASN A 17 20.47 2.77 -2.44
N GLY A 18 20.54 2.54 -1.13
CA GLY A 18 19.38 2.11 -0.35
C GLY A 18 18.18 3.07 -0.38
N THR A 19 18.40 4.38 -0.53
CA THR A 19 17.32 5.36 -0.62
C THR A 19 16.62 5.32 -1.98
N ASP A 20 17.37 5.23 -3.06
CA ASP A 20 16.85 5.17 -4.42
C ASP A 20 16.16 3.84 -4.71
N LEU A 21 16.66 2.74 -4.13
CA LEU A 21 16.02 1.44 -4.18
C LEU A 21 14.63 1.49 -3.55
N LYS A 22 14.51 1.98 -2.30
CA LYS A 22 13.22 2.12 -1.61
C LYS A 22 12.22 2.98 -2.39
N ALA A 23 12.68 4.11 -2.93
CA ALA A 23 11.83 4.99 -3.73
C ALA A 23 11.36 4.31 -5.03
N THR A 24 12.23 3.52 -5.67
CA THR A 24 11.93 2.78 -6.89
C THR A 24 10.96 1.64 -6.63
N GLU A 25 11.20 0.83 -5.59
CA GLU A 25 10.29 -0.27 -5.22
C GLU A 25 8.88 0.22 -4.92
N LYS A 26 8.73 1.37 -4.25
CA LYS A 26 7.41 1.95 -3.97
C LYS A 26 6.66 2.30 -5.26
N LYS A 27 7.35 2.81 -6.29
CA LYS A 27 6.77 3.10 -7.60
C LYS A 27 6.39 1.82 -8.35
N ILE A 28 7.25 0.80 -8.29
CA ILE A 28 6.96 -0.51 -8.88
C ILE A 28 5.70 -1.11 -8.26
N ARG A 29 5.61 -1.15 -6.92
CA ARG A 29 4.43 -1.66 -6.20
C ARG A 29 3.17 -0.86 -6.53
N TYR A 30 3.28 0.46 -6.61
CA TYR A 30 2.15 1.32 -7.03
C TYR A 30 1.63 0.92 -8.42
N PHE A 31 2.53 0.75 -9.39
CA PHE A 31 2.17 0.38 -10.75
C PHE A 31 1.57 -1.03 -10.82
N GLN A 32 2.20 -2.00 -10.16
CA GLN A 32 1.69 -3.38 -10.07
C GLN A 32 0.29 -3.43 -9.45
N ALA A 33 0.06 -2.74 -8.34
CA ALA A 33 -1.26 -2.68 -7.71
C ALA A 33 -2.34 -2.14 -8.67
N LYS A 34 -2.02 -1.12 -9.48
CA LYS A 34 -2.93 -0.59 -10.49
C LYS A 34 -3.25 -1.59 -11.60
N ILE A 35 -2.26 -2.36 -12.07
CA ILE A 35 -2.46 -3.41 -13.06
C ILE A 35 -3.30 -4.55 -12.50
N ASP A 36 -3.05 -4.96 -11.25
CA ASP A 36 -3.72 -6.10 -10.62
C ASP A 36 -5.12 -5.79 -10.07
N GLY A 37 -5.56 -4.53 -10.20
CA GLY A 37 -6.83 -4.04 -9.64
C GLY A 37 -6.86 -4.06 -8.11
N LEU A 38 -5.71 -3.87 -7.47
CA LEU A 38 -5.57 -3.79 -6.01
C LEU A 38 -5.51 -2.33 -5.56
N LEU A 39 -5.88 -2.08 -4.30
CA LEU A 39 -5.78 -0.73 -3.75
C LEU A 39 -4.32 -0.31 -3.62
N THR A 40 -4.01 0.91 -4.05
CA THR A 40 -2.68 1.49 -3.83
C THR A 40 -2.50 1.92 -2.38
N SER A 41 -1.25 2.11 -1.95
CA SER A 41 -0.94 2.58 -0.59
C SER A 41 -1.70 3.86 -0.19
N THR A 42 -1.86 4.78 -1.15
CA THR A 42 -2.61 6.02 -0.98
C THR A 42 -4.12 5.81 -0.90
N GLU A 43 -4.66 4.83 -1.62
CA GLU A 43 -6.09 4.49 -1.58
C GLU A 43 -6.45 3.80 -0.27
N ILE A 44 -5.64 2.84 0.18
CA ILE A 44 -5.78 2.18 1.48
C ILE A 44 -5.90 3.22 2.61
N ARG A 45 -4.96 4.17 2.64
CA ARG A 45 -4.97 5.25 3.63
C ARG A 45 -6.23 6.11 3.55
N LYS A 46 -6.63 6.50 2.34
CA LYS A 46 -7.86 7.29 2.13
C LYS A 46 -9.10 6.56 2.63
N VAL A 47 -9.23 5.27 2.34
CA VAL A 47 -10.33 4.44 2.82
C VAL A 47 -10.34 4.40 4.34
N ARG A 48 -9.19 4.12 4.98
CA ARG A 48 -9.08 4.09 6.44
C ARG A 48 -9.50 5.41 7.08
N GLU A 49 -8.98 6.52 6.57
CA GLU A 49 -9.28 7.87 7.08
C GLU A 49 -10.77 8.22 6.89
N LYS A 50 -11.38 7.85 5.76
CA LYS A 50 -12.81 8.01 5.50
C LYS A 50 -13.68 7.21 6.49
N LEU A 51 -13.27 5.99 6.83
CA LEU A 51 -13.94 5.15 7.82
C LEU A 51 -13.65 5.58 9.27
N LYS A 52 -12.84 6.62 9.48
CA LYS A 52 -12.43 7.12 10.81
C LYS A 52 -11.75 6.06 11.69
N LEU A 53 -11.01 5.16 11.05
CA LEU A 53 -10.29 4.08 11.73
C LEU A 53 -8.85 4.50 12.03
N SER A 54 -8.37 4.11 13.21
CA SER A 54 -6.93 4.06 13.47
C SER A 54 -6.27 2.94 12.66
N GLU A 55 -4.95 3.01 12.46
CA GLU A 55 -4.20 1.93 11.80
C GLU A 55 -4.38 0.59 12.53
N LYS A 56 -4.53 0.62 13.87
CA LYS A 56 -4.76 -0.57 14.70
C LYS A 56 -6.12 -1.20 14.40
N GLN A 57 -7.19 -0.40 14.39
CA GLN A 57 -8.55 -0.89 14.10
C GLN A 57 -8.66 -1.41 12.66
N ALA A 58 -8.04 -0.71 11.71
CA ALA A 58 -8.04 -1.15 10.32
C ALA A 58 -7.30 -2.48 10.13
N ALA A 59 -6.18 -2.68 10.84
CA ALA A 59 -5.45 -3.94 10.84
C ALA A 59 -6.31 -5.08 11.41
N GLU A 60 -6.96 -4.85 12.56
CA GLU A 60 -7.86 -5.82 13.19
C GLU A 60 -9.01 -6.25 12.27
N ILE A 61 -9.67 -5.29 11.62
CA ILE A 61 -10.73 -5.55 10.62
C ILE A 61 -10.20 -6.35 9.42
N CYS A 62 -8.96 -6.10 8.99
CA CYS A 62 -8.33 -6.81 7.87
C CYS A 62 -7.73 -8.16 8.27
N GLY A 63 -7.74 -8.53 9.56
CA GLY A 63 -7.11 -9.75 10.06
C GLY A 63 -5.57 -9.71 10.08
N ASP A 64 -4.99 -8.51 10.06
CA ASP A 64 -3.54 -8.28 10.06
C ASP A 64 -3.06 -7.64 11.37
N ASP A 65 -1.76 -7.69 11.61
CA ASP A 65 -1.16 -6.90 12.68
C ASP A 65 -0.98 -5.42 12.26
N PRO A 66 -0.97 -4.46 13.22
CA PRO A 66 -0.83 -3.04 12.90
C PRO A 66 0.45 -2.65 12.15
N LYS A 67 1.54 -3.42 12.27
CA LYS A 67 2.78 -3.13 11.52
C LYS A 67 2.61 -3.51 10.05
N THR A 68 1.99 -4.64 9.78
CA THR A 68 1.68 -5.07 8.40
C THR A 68 0.75 -4.08 7.70
N PHE A 69 -0.32 -3.65 8.37
CA PHE A 69 -1.22 -2.64 7.79
C PHE A 69 -0.50 -1.31 7.48
N ARG A 70 0.37 -0.85 8.38
CA ARG A 70 1.17 0.36 8.16
C ARG A 70 2.11 0.24 6.96
N ARG A 71 2.67 -0.95 6.68
CA ARG A 71 3.48 -1.19 5.49
C ARG A 71 2.68 -1.03 4.21
N TYR A 72 1.40 -1.39 4.20
CA TYR A 72 0.51 -1.13 3.07
C TYR A 72 0.38 0.38 2.81
N GLU A 73 0.09 1.17 3.85
CA GLU A 73 -0.03 2.64 3.69
C GLU A 73 1.27 3.32 3.27
N ARG A 74 2.42 2.73 3.63
CA ARG A 74 3.74 3.21 3.22
C ARG A 74 4.14 2.78 1.82
N GLY A 75 3.45 1.81 1.21
CA GLY A 75 3.82 1.20 -0.08
C GLY A 75 5.04 0.28 0.03
N GLU A 76 5.26 -0.28 1.21
CA GLU A 76 6.34 -1.22 1.54
C GLU A 76 5.88 -2.69 1.44
N ALA A 77 4.57 -2.90 1.27
CA ALA A 77 3.93 -4.18 1.04
C ALA A 77 2.67 -3.99 0.19
N THR A 78 2.30 -5.01 -0.57
CA THR A 78 1.04 -5.07 -1.32
C THR A 78 0.04 -5.90 -0.50
N PRO A 79 -1.18 -5.41 -0.25
CA PRO A 79 -2.18 -6.18 0.47
C PRO A 79 -2.62 -7.40 -0.35
N GLN A 80 -3.12 -8.44 0.33
CA GLN A 80 -3.81 -9.53 -0.35
C GLN A 80 -5.07 -9.01 -1.07
N ARG A 81 -5.51 -9.72 -2.12
CA ARG A 81 -6.72 -9.35 -2.87
C ARG A 81 -7.96 -9.27 -1.98
N ALA A 82 -8.10 -10.18 -1.02
CA ALA A 82 -9.20 -10.18 -0.06
C ALA A 82 -9.27 -8.87 0.75
N ILE A 83 -8.12 -8.38 1.24
CA ILE A 83 -8.02 -7.11 1.98
C ILE A 83 -8.39 -5.92 1.08
N SER A 84 -7.89 -5.89 -0.16
CA SER A 84 -8.26 -4.83 -1.12
C SER A 84 -9.76 -4.82 -1.39
N ASN A 85 -10.36 -5.99 -1.58
CA ASN A 85 -11.80 -6.13 -1.81
C ASN A 85 -12.60 -5.68 -0.58
N LEU A 86 -12.21 -6.10 0.62
CA LEU A 86 -12.87 -5.70 1.87
C LEU A 86 -12.87 -4.18 2.03
N LEU A 87 -11.70 -3.55 1.89
CA LEU A 87 -11.58 -2.10 1.98
C LEU A 87 -12.37 -1.38 0.88
N MET A 88 -12.41 -1.93 -0.33
CA MET A 88 -13.21 -1.38 -1.43
C MET A 88 -14.72 -1.47 -1.14
N ILE A 89 -15.19 -2.60 -0.59
CA ILE A 89 -16.59 -2.78 -0.17
C ILE A 89 -16.92 -1.78 0.93
N LEU A 90 -16.13 -1.71 2.00
CA LEU A 90 -16.35 -0.77 3.10
C LEU A 90 -16.25 0.69 2.65
N ASN A 91 -15.41 1.01 1.68
CA ASN A 91 -15.36 2.35 1.11
C ASN A 91 -16.68 2.72 0.41
N ASN A 92 -17.30 1.77 -0.29
CA ASN A 92 -18.56 2.00 -1.00
C ASN A 92 -19.77 1.91 -0.06
N HIS A 93 -19.66 1.08 0.98
CA HIS A 93 -20.71 0.75 1.94
C HIS A 93 -20.20 0.89 3.38
N PRO A 94 -19.90 2.13 3.84
CA PRO A 94 -19.37 2.36 5.18
C PRO A 94 -20.34 1.94 6.30
N GLU A 95 -21.64 1.85 6.00
CA GLU A 95 -22.68 1.33 6.88
C GLU A 95 -22.49 -0.13 7.30
N LEU A 96 -21.67 -0.91 6.58
CA LEU A 96 -21.36 -2.31 6.91
C LEU A 96 -20.24 -2.45 7.95
N LEU A 97 -19.50 -1.38 8.25
CA LEU A 97 -18.40 -1.40 9.21
C LEU A 97 -18.79 -1.98 10.59
N PRO A 98 -19.97 -1.70 11.17
CA PRO A 98 -20.39 -2.30 12.45
C PRO A 98 -20.50 -3.82 12.44
N GLU A 99 -20.64 -4.48 11.28
CA GLU A 99 -20.69 -5.95 11.22
C GLU A 99 -19.32 -6.61 11.52
N LEU A 100 -18.25 -5.83 11.41
CA LEU A 100 -16.86 -6.27 11.60
C LEU A 100 -16.26 -5.81 12.94
N ILE A 101 -16.88 -4.81 13.58
CA ILE A 101 -16.48 -4.33 14.90
C ILE A 101 -17.31 -5.08 15.94
N ARG A 102 -16.69 -6.02 16.63
CA ARG A 102 -17.30 -6.74 17.77
C ARG A 102 -16.74 -6.23 19.08
#